data_AF-A0A836RJ39-F1
#
_entry.id   AF-A0A836RJ39-F1
#
_cell.length_a   1.000
_cell.length_b   1.000
_cell.length_c   1.000
_cell.angle_alpha   90.00
_cell.angle_beta   90.00
_cell.angle_gamma   90.00
#
_symmetry.space_group_name_H-M   'P 1'
#
loop_
_entity.id
_entity.type
_entity.pdbx_description
1 polymer ?
#
loop_
_entity_poly.entity_id
_entity_poly.type
_entity_poly.pdbx_seq_one_letter_code
_entity_poly.pdbx_strand_id
1 'polypeptide(L)'
;FTDCTTTGGSIHECYHPDHPVRRSEGAEGLNRALQALADLGLVVGSERGKWWATRTTHVFEGIETLLEYAGAYYGSGDETHWVGPYRKAKPGYRERFLGYDFNPARRVPLFQLVYHDSVFCTRRWNQDPGRAPELGNRHDLFNILYGTPTILFLHPKAGNVVGTPAWAKVKDRYWQTYENVCGWHEKIGFDELTDHRFLSADRLVQETRFSSGWSVVVNFSKVAWQDPRGFTVEPEGFRTLRNGRSVRPVGRRWFRFRNRGASPGANFATTHFKE
;
A
#
# COMPACT_ATOMS: atom_id res chain seq x y z
N PHE A 1 5.25 8.52 -14.34
CA PHE A 1 4.29 7.40 -14.17
C PHE A 1 3.64 7.17 -15.52
N THR A 2 3.71 5.95 -16.05
CA THR A 2 3.05 5.57 -17.31
C THR A 2 1.78 4.79 -16.98
N ASP A 3 0.64 5.44 -17.16
CA ASP A 3 -0.64 4.81 -16.84
C ASP A 3 -0.90 3.60 -17.75
N CYS A 4 -1.56 2.59 -17.21
CA CYS A 4 -1.98 1.39 -17.94
C CYS A 4 -0.88 0.65 -18.72
N THR A 5 0.42 0.87 -18.49
CA THR A 5 1.48 0.13 -19.21
C THR A 5 1.65 -1.29 -18.66
N THR A 6 1.46 -1.48 -17.36
CA THR A 6 1.54 -2.79 -16.70
C THR A 6 0.20 -3.33 -16.22
N THR A 7 -0.91 -2.90 -16.83
CA THR A 7 -2.24 -3.43 -16.50
C THR A 7 -2.54 -4.73 -17.25
N GLY A 8 -3.61 -5.43 -16.88
CA GLY A 8 -3.97 -6.72 -17.48
C GLY A 8 -4.34 -6.64 -18.97
N GLY A 9 -4.75 -5.46 -19.44
CA GLY A 9 -5.17 -5.22 -20.82
C GLY A 9 -4.10 -4.64 -21.74
N SER A 10 -2.90 -4.32 -21.25
CA SER A 10 -1.91 -3.53 -22.02
C SER A 10 -1.23 -4.31 -23.16
N ILE A 11 -1.13 -5.63 -23.01
CA ILE A 11 -0.51 -6.48 -24.02
C ILE A 11 -1.54 -6.75 -25.10
N HIS A 12 -1.38 -6.08 -26.23
CA HIS A 12 -2.23 -6.23 -27.40
C HIS A 12 -1.53 -7.03 -28.50
N GLU A 13 -2.31 -7.81 -29.23
CA GLU A 13 -1.92 -8.33 -30.53
C GLU A 13 -2.30 -7.32 -31.60
N CYS A 14 -1.51 -7.23 -32.66
CA CYS A 14 -1.87 -6.46 -33.86
C CYS A 14 -1.80 -7.37 -35.08
N TYR A 15 -2.87 -7.39 -35.87
CA TYR A 15 -3.01 -8.22 -37.06
C TYR A 15 -2.89 -7.42 -38.36
N HIS A 16 -2.58 -6.12 -38.27
CA HIS A 16 -2.40 -5.28 -39.45
C HIS A 16 -1.10 -5.68 -40.18
N PRO A 17 -1.11 -5.82 -41.52
CA PRO A 17 0.04 -6.32 -42.26
C PRO A 17 1.29 -5.43 -42.13
N ASP A 18 1.14 -4.13 -41.95
CA ASP A 18 2.29 -3.20 -41.84
C ASP A 18 2.92 -3.14 -40.45
N HIS A 19 2.22 -3.61 -39.42
CA HIS A 19 2.72 -3.61 -38.04
C HIS A 19 2.13 -4.79 -37.24
N PRO A 20 2.39 -6.04 -37.66
CA PRO A 20 1.92 -7.21 -36.95
C PRO A 20 2.70 -7.35 -35.64
N VAL A 21 1.99 -7.68 -34.56
CA VAL A 21 2.57 -7.82 -33.21
C VAL A 21 1.93 -9.00 -32.50
N ARG A 22 2.75 -9.94 -32.03
CA ARG A 22 2.37 -11.03 -31.13
C ARG A 22 2.36 -10.52 -29.68
N ARG A 23 1.65 -11.22 -28.78
CA ARG A 23 1.63 -10.84 -27.34
C ARG A 23 3.02 -10.74 -26.71
N SER A 24 3.94 -11.64 -27.04
CA SER A 24 5.31 -11.60 -26.52
C SER A 24 6.04 -10.34 -26.98
N GLU A 25 5.95 -10.01 -28.26
CA GLU A 25 6.54 -8.81 -28.86
C GLU A 25 5.92 -7.54 -28.29
N GLY A 26 4.61 -7.55 -28.02
CA GLY A 26 3.91 -6.47 -27.33
C GLY A 26 4.44 -6.27 -25.91
N ALA A 27 4.55 -7.34 -25.12
CA ALA A 27 5.12 -7.28 -23.77
C ALA A 27 6.57 -6.77 -23.76
N GLU A 28 7.40 -7.27 -24.68
CA GLU A 28 8.78 -6.79 -24.86
C GLU A 28 8.82 -5.32 -25.30
N GLY A 29 7.93 -4.89 -26.19
CA GLY A 29 7.82 -3.50 -26.62
C GLY A 29 7.47 -2.57 -25.46
N LEU A 30 6.51 -2.95 -24.62
CA LEU A 30 6.17 -2.21 -23.40
C LEU A 30 7.34 -2.20 -22.41
N ASN A 31 8.03 -3.32 -22.24
CA ASN A 31 9.22 -3.40 -21.39
C ASN A 31 10.33 -2.47 -21.89
N ARG A 32 10.61 -2.45 -23.21
CA ARG A 32 11.58 -1.52 -23.82
C ARG A 32 11.17 -0.06 -23.62
N ALA A 33 9.89 0.28 -23.71
CA ALA A 33 9.41 1.63 -23.45
C ALA A 33 9.65 2.06 -21.98
N LEU A 34 9.42 1.15 -21.03
CA LEU A 34 9.72 1.39 -19.62
C LEU A 34 11.24 1.53 -19.38
N GLN A 35 12.05 0.66 -19.98
CA GLN A 35 13.51 0.73 -19.90
C GLN A 35 14.04 2.05 -20.46
N ALA A 36 13.53 2.50 -21.61
CA ALA A 36 13.94 3.77 -22.19
C ALA A 36 13.69 4.96 -21.25
N LEU A 37 12.61 4.93 -20.46
CA LEU A 37 12.38 5.95 -19.43
C LEU A 37 13.35 5.83 -18.26
N ALA A 38 13.66 4.60 -17.83
CA ALA A 38 14.64 4.36 -16.77
C ALA A 38 16.06 4.80 -17.19
N ASP A 39 16.43 4.58 -18.45
CA ASP A 39 17.74 4.98 -19.01
C ASP A 39 17.92 6.50 -19.05
N LEU A 40 16.83 7.28 -19.01
CA LEU A 40 16.86 8.73 -18.83
C LEU A 40 17.12 9.15 -17.37
N GLY A 41 17.34 8.20 -16.45
CA GLY A 41 17.54 8.44 -15.03
C GLY A 41 16.23 8.72 -14.27
N LEU A 42 15.08 8.36 -14.83
CA LEU A 42 13.77 8.60 -14.20
C LEU A 42 13.33 7.44 -13.31
N VAL A 43 12.65 7.76 -12.21
CA VAL A 43 11.89 6.77 -11.43
C VAL A 43 10.62 6.40 -12.20
N VAL A 44 10.64 5.23 -12.80
CA VAL A 44 9.53 4.66 -13.59
C VAL A 44 8.52 3.96 -12.70
N GLY A 45 7.23 4.23 -12.91
CA GLY A 45 6.13 3.50 -12.27
C GLY A 45 4.92 3.38 -13.18
N SER A 46 4.10 2.35 -12.96
CA SER A 46 2.93 2.04 -13.78
C SER A 46 1.79 1.37 -12.99
N GLU A 47 0.58 1.36 -13.56
CA GLU A 47 -0.64 0.81 -12.96
C GLU A 47 -0.63 -0.73 -12.91
N ARG A 48 -1.20 -1.27 -11.84
CA ARG A 48 -1.23 -2.67 -11.44
C ARG A 48 0.17 -3.19 -11.25
N GLY A 49 0.80 -3.73 -12.27
CA GLY A 49 2.11 -4.40 -12.20
C GLY A 49 2.04 -5.81 -12.75
N LYS A 50 3.14 -6.24 -13.37
CA LYS A 50 3.31 -7.59 -13.94
C LYS A 50 4.75 -8.05 -13.79
N TRP A 51 4.94 -9.35 -13.62
CA TRP A 51 6.26 -9.97 -13.46
C TRP A 51 7.25 -9.64 -14.58
N TRP A 52 6.77 -9.45 -15.82
CA TRP A 52 7.62 -9.13 -16.97
C TRP A 52 8.20 -7.70 -16.93
N ALA A 53 7.69 -6.83 -16.05
CA ALA A 53 8.10 -5.44 -15.94
C ALA A 53 8.89 -5.12 -14.66
N THR A 54 9.13 -6.12 -13.79
CA THR A 54 9.80 -5.92 -12.48
C THR A 54 11.24 -5.43 -12.62
N ARG A 55 11.92 -5.80 -13.71
CA ARG A 55 13.28 -5.34 -14.01
C ARG A 55 13.39 -3.87 -14.42
N THR A 56 12.33 -3.32 -14.99
CA THR A 56 12.35 -2.01 -15.68
C THR A 56 11.45 -0.97 -15.03
N THR A 57 10.84 -1.32 -13.90
CA THR A 57 9.89 -0.48 -13.17
C THR A 57 10.25 -0.43 -11.70
N HIS A 58 10.20 0.76 -11.12
CA HIS A 58 10.55 1.00 -9.73
C HIS A 58 9.32 0.96 -8.82
N VAL A 59 8.14 1.32 -9.36
CA VAL A 59 6.88 1.36 -8.60
C VAL A 59 5.71 0.77 -9.40
N PHE A 60 4.99 -0.16 -8.79
CA PHE A 60 3.73 -0.71 -9.25
C PHE A 60 2.58 -0.22 -8.37
N GLU A 61 1.65 0.53 -8.97
CA GLU A 61 0.48 1.04 -8.29
C GLU A 61 -0.70 0.07 -8.45
N GLY A 62 -1.03 -0.69 -7.41
CA GLY A 62 -2.27 -1.46 -7.37
C GLY A 62 -2.16 -2.98 -7.55
N ILE A 63 -0.96 -3.55 -7.66
CA ILE A 63 -0.80 -5.02 -7.61
C ILE A 63 -1.22 -5.60 -6.25
N GLU A 64 -1.14 -4.79 -5.17
CA GLU A 64 -1.60 -5.18 -3.83
C GLU A 64 -3.12 -5.20 -3.67
N THR A 65 -3.85 -4.68 -4.66
CA THR A 65 -5.31 -4.72 -4.69
C THR A 65 -5.76 -5.95 -5.47
N LEU A 66 -6.23 -6.99 -4.79
CA LEU A 66 -6.66 -8.24 -5.45
C LEU A 66 -7.91 -8.01 -6.30
N LEU A 67 -8.86 -7.26 -5.75
CA LEU A 67 -10.15 -7.03 -6.34
C LEU A 67 -10.43 -5.55 -6.40
N GLU A 68 -10.60 -5.05 -7.62
CA GLU A 68 -11.07 -3.68 -7.81
C GLU A 68 -12.51 -3.56 -7.31
N TYR A 69 -12.71 -2.76 -6.28
CA TYR A 69 -14.03 -2.43 -5.78
C TYR A 69 -14.27 -0.92 -5.85
N ALA A 70 -15.04 -0.53 -6.87
CA ALA A 70 -15.35 0.85 -7.17
C ALA A 70 -16.10 1.57 -6.04
N GLY A 71 -15.81 2.87 -5.91
CA GLY A 71 -16.56 3.79 -5.06
C GLY A 71 -18.00 4.04 -5.51
N ALA A 72 -18.75 4.70 -4.61
CA ALA A 72 -20.12 5.15 -4.81
C ALA A 72 -20.36 5.96 -6.08
N TYR A 73 -19.32 6.49 -6.69
CA TYR A 73 -19.42 7.40 -7.82
C TYR A 73 -18.36 7.10 -8.90
N TYR A 74 -17.92 5.84 -8.99
CA TYR A 74 -16.98 5.46 -10.04
C TYR A 74 -17.59 5.69 -11.44
N GLY A 75 -16.84 6.38 -12.32
CA GLY A 75 -17.30 6.79 -13.64
C GLY A 75 -18.33 7.94 -13.68
N SER A 76 -18.64 8.63 -12.57
CA SER A 76 -19.67 9.68 -12.56
C SER A 76 -19.22 11.05 -13.07
N GLY A 77 -17.92 11.28 -13.25
CA GLY A 77 -17.36 12.58 -13.65
C GLY A 77 -17.29 13.64 -12.54
N ASP A 78 -17.76 13.32 -11.34
CA ASP A 78 -17.80 14.21 -10.16
C ASP A 78 -16.60 13.96 -9.20
N GLU A 79 -16.34 14.90 -8.28
CA GLU A 79 -15.32 14.82 -7.23
C GLU A 79 -15.37 13.50 -6.43
N THR A 80 -16.59 13.01 -6.23
CA THR A 80 -16.89 11.79 -5.49
C THR A 80 -16.38 10.52 -6.18
N HIS A 81 -16.04 10.59 -7.48
CA HIS A 81 -15.31 9.53 -8.20
C HIS A 81 -13.99 9.19 -7.49
N TRP A 82 -13.27 10.25 -7.11
CA TRP A 82 -11.88 10.23 -6.67
C TRP A 82 -11.74 9.78 -5.21
N VAL A 83 -12.68 10.19 -4.34
CA VAL A 83 -12.57 9.94 -2.88
C VAL A 83 -13.85 9.45 -2.20
N GLY A 84 -14.92 9.20 -2.96
CA GLY A 84 -16.19 8.76 -2.39
C GLY A 84 -16.11 7.37 -1.72
N PRO A 85 -16.95 7.10 -0.70
CA PRO A 85 -16.93 5.85 0.03
C PRO A 85 -17.20 4.63 -0.87
N TYR A 86 -16.82 3.44 -0.43
CA TYR A 86 -17.15 2.20 -1.16
C TYR A 86 -18.67 2.02 -1.30
N ARG A 87 -19.13 1.45 -2.43
CA ARG A 87 -20.53 1.01 -2.62
C ARG A 87 -20.85 -0.21 -1.77
N LYS A 88 -21.05 -0.05 -0.45
CA LYS A 88 -21.25 -1.19 0.46
C LYS A 88 -22.48 -2.05 0.13
N ALA A 89 -23.50 -1.46 -0.50
CA ALA A 89 -24.73 -2.14 -0.91
C ALA A 89 -24.61 -2.93 -2.23
N LYS A 90 -23.55 -2.71 -3.03
CA LYS A 90 -23.39 -3.43 -4.30
C LYS A 90 -22.95 -4.89 -4.03
N PRO A 91 -23.46 -5.86 -4.81
CA PRO A 91 -23.00 -7.25 -4.72
C PRO A 91 -21.48 -7.36 -4.80
N GLY A 92 -20.90 -8.25 -4.00
CA GLY A 92 -19.46 -8.45 -3.91
C GLY A 92 -18.74 -7.62 -2.84
N TYR A 93 -19.35 -6.60 -2.21
CA TYR A 93 -18.69 -5.90 -1.10
C TYR A 93 -18.31 -6.84 0.04
N ARG A 94 -19.25 -7.66 0.51
CA ARG A 94 -19.00 -8.58 1.64
C ARG A 94 -18.22 -9.83 1.21
N GLU A 95 -18.68 -10.51 0.17
CA GLU A 95 -18.11 -11.77 -0.32
C GLU A 95 -16.72 -11.59 -0.93
N ARG A 96 -16.54 -10.60 -1.81
CA ARG A 96 -15.34 -10.45 -2.63
C ARG A 96 -14.36 -9.48 -2.00
N PHE A 97 -14.78 -8.24 -1.82
CA PHE A 97 -13.91 -7.18 -1.30
C PHE A 97 -13.50 -7.45 0.16
N LEU A 98 -14.45 -7.59 1.09
CA LEU A 98 -14.12 -7.93 2.48
C LEU A 98 -13.63 -9.38 2.62
N GLY A 99 -14.20 -10.31 1.84
CA GLY A 99 -13.92 -11.73 1.98
C GLY A 99 -12.60 -12.20 1.37
N TYR A 100 -12.00 -11.48 0.42
CA TYR A 100 -10.69 -11.80 -0.14
C TYR A 100 -9.71 -10.64 0.00
N ASP A 101 -10.05 -9.43 -0.44
CA ASP A 101 -9.10 -8.30 -0.45
C ASP A 101 -8.79 -7.78 0.97
N PHE A 102 -9.74 -7.86 1.91
CA PHE A 102 -9.56 -7.46 3.32
C PHE A 102 -9.66 -8.60 4.33
N ASN A 103 -9.52 -9.85 3.87
CA ASN A 103 -9.53 -11.02 4.75
C ASN A 103 -8.11 -11.57 4.96
N PRO A 104 -7.50 -11.34 6.13
CA PRO A 104 -6.13 -11.80 6.40
C PRO A 104 -5.98 -13.31 6.28
N ALA A 105 -7.01 -14.08 6.63
CA ALA A 105 -6.99 -15.54 6.58
C ALA A 105 -6.96 -16.12 5.16
N ARG A 106 -7.22 -15.29 4.14
CA ARG A 106 -7.25 -15.67 2.72
C ARG A 106 -6.23 -14.95 1.85
N ARG A 107 -5.31 -14.18 2.45
CA ARG A 107 -4.27 -13.45 1.70
C ARG A 107 -2.87 -13.93 2.07
N VAL A 108 -2.01 -13.98 1.06
CA VAL A 108 -0.60 -14.33 1.14
C VAL A 108 0.17 -13.38 0.20
N PRO A 109 1.35 -12.87 0.59
CA PRO A 109 2.14 -11.92 -0.20
C PRO A 109 2.94 -12.62 -1.31
N LEU A 110 2.27 -13.35 -2.21
CA LEU A 110 2.94 -14.19 -3.22
C LEU A 110 3.86 -13.38 -4.16
N PHE A 111 3.47 -12.16 -4.52
CA PHE A 111 4.29 -11.35 -5.41
C PHE A 111 5.55 -10.83 -4.70
N GLN A 112 5.41 -10.41 -3.45
CA GLN A 112 6.47 -9.86 -2.62
C GLN A 112 7.46 -10.95 -2.18
N LEU A 113 6.99 -12.17 -1.95
CA LEU A 113 7.86 -13.33 -1.76
C LEU A 113 8.84 -13.56 -2.92
N VAL A 114 8.58 -12.98 -4.10
CA VAL A 114 9.45 -13.11 -5.29
C VAL A 114 10.14 -11.79 -5.65
N TYR A 115 9.48 -10.64 -5.42
CA TYR A 115 9.89 -9.35 -6.01
C TYR A 115 9.93 -8.17 -5.01
N HIS A 116 9.90 -8.42 -3.70
CA HIS A 116 9.88 -7.33 -2.71
C HIS A 116 11.10 -6.41 -2.81
N ASP A 117 12.28 -6.98 -3.07
CA ASP A 117 13.55 -6.27 -3.30
C ASP A 117 13.75 -5.81 -4.76
N SER A 118 12.79 -6.04 -5.63
CA SER A 118 12.86 -5.68 -7.05
C SER A 118 12.02 -4.45 -7.40
N VAL A 119 10.80 -4.32 -6.85
CA VAL A 119 9.87 -3.24 -7.22
C VAL A 119 8.95 -2.88 -6.05
N PHE A 120 8.78 -1.58 -5.80
CA PHE A 120 7.85 -1.11 -4.78
C PHE A 120 6.41 -1.29 -5.25
N CYS A 121 5.59 -1.94 -4.42
CA CYS A 121 4.21 -2.27 -4.78
C CYS A 121 3.26 -1.57 -3.84
N THR A 122 2.36 -0.73 -4.34
CA THR A 122 1.29 -0.14 -3.52
C THR A 122 -0.05 -0.80 -3.79
N ARG A 123 -1.02 -0.50 -2.93
CA ARG A 123 -2.44 -0.64 -3.27
C ARG A 123 -2.83 0.35 -4.35
N ARG A 124 -4.01 0.14 -4.93
CA ARG A 124 -4.54 1.03 -5.96
C ARG A 124 -5.00 2.34 -5.31
N TRP A 125 -4.93 3.45 -6.02
CA TRP A 125 -5.33 4.79 -5.57
C TRP A 125 -6.78 4.81 -5.06
N ASN A 126 -7.66 4.00 -5.65
CA ASN A 126 -9.06 3.90 -5.24
C ASN A 126 -9.27 3.06 -3.98
N GLN A 127 -8.18 2.55 -3.39
CA GLN A 127 -8.10 1.92 -2.09
C GLN A 127 -7.29 2.75 -1.08
N ASP A 128 -7.38 4.08 -1.19
CA ASP A 128 -6.92 5.01 -0.17
C ASP A 128 -7.55 4.69 1.21
N PRO A 129 -6.76 4.71 2.32
CA PRO A 129 -7.27 4.41 3.66
C PRO A 129 -8.30 5.43 4.18
N GLY A 130 -8.39 6.63 3.60
CA GLY A 130 -9.40 7.63 3.91
C GLY A 130 -10.80 7.29 3.39
N ARG A 131 -10.91 6.38 2.40
CA ARG A 131 -12.18 5.97 1.79
C ARG A 131 -13.05 5.11 2.71
N ALA A 132 -12.42 4.35 3.62
CA ALA A 132 -13.09 3.51 4.61
C ALA A 132 -12.30 3.53 5.93
N PRO A 133 -12.50 4.55 6.78
CA PRO A 133 -11.77 4.69 8.03
C PRO A 133 -11.85 3.45 8.93
N GLU A 134 -12.97 2.72 8.90
CA GLU A 134 -13.15 1.48 9.67
C GLU A 134 -12.23 0.33 9.20
N LEU A 135 -11.70 0.40 7.98
CA LEU A 135 -10.72 -0.53 7.42
C LEU A 135 -9.29 0.03 7.47
N GLY A 136 -9.10 1.30 7.88
CA GLY A 136 -7.83 2.01 7.82
C GLY A 136 -6.71 1.29 8.58
N ASN A 137 -6.96 0.85 9.81
CA ASN A 137 -5.97 0.06 10.55
C ASN A 137 -5.62 -1.24 9.82
N ARG A 138 -6.61 -1.89 9.18
CA ARG A 138 -6.37 -3.12 8.43
C ARG A 138 -5.53 -2.88 7.19
N HIS A 139 -5.68 -1.75 6.51
CA HIS A 139 -4.76 -1.33 5.44
C HIS A 139 -3.32 -1.25 5.95
N ASP A 140 -3.11 -0.51 7.05
CA ASP A 140 -1.78 -0.31 7.62
C ASP A 140 -1.14 -1.67 7.98
N LEU A 141 -1.89 -2.57 8.61
CA LEU A 141 -1.41 -3.89 9.00
C LEU A 141 -1.04 -4.79 7.81
N PHE A 142 -1.79 -4.72 6.70
CA PHE A 142 -1.39 -5.43 5.48
C PHE A 142 -0.11 -4.86 4.89
N ASN A 143 0.02 -3.52 4.82
CA ASN A 143 1.24 -2.88 4.32
C ASN A 143 2.45 -3.23 5.19
N ILE A 144 2.28 -3.21 6.52
CA ILE A 144 3.33 -3.61 7.47
C ILE A 144 3.72 -5.07 7.26
N LEU A 145 2.74 -5.98 7.19
CA LEU A 145 3.01 -7.40 7.03
C LEU A 145 3.73 -7.69 5.70
N TYR A 146 3.29 -7.08 4.60
CA TYR A 146 3.82 -7.39 3.27
C TYR A 146 5.05 -6.54 2.91
N GLY A 147 5.47 -5.67 3.82
CA GLY A 147 6.60 -4.77 3.61
C GLY A 147 6.36 -3.72 2.53
N THR A 148 5.10 -3.43 2.19
CA THR A 148 4.75 -2.53 1.09
C THR A 148 4.55 -1.08 1.57
N PRO A 149 4.85 -0.07 0.73
CA PRO A 149 4.55 1.30 1.06
C PRO A 149 3.04 1.56 1.00
N THR A 150 2.61 2.62 1.68
CA THR A 150 1.21 3.07 1.63
C THR A 150 0.95 3.96 0.42
N ILE A 151 -0.28 3.97 -0.07
CA ILE A 151 -0.78 4.97 -1.02
C ILE A 151 -1.77 5.88 -0.28
N LEU A 152 -1.52 7.19 -0.35
CA LEU A 152 -2.44 8.21 0.12
C LEU A 152 -2.88 9.02 -1.10
N PHE A 153 -4.16 8.94 -1.45
CA PHE A 153 -4.65 9.55 -2.68
C PHE A 153 -5.23 10.93 -2.41
N LEU A 154 -4.52 11.97 -2.85
CA LEU A 154 -4.94 13.36 -2.73
C LEU A 154 -5.29 13.89 -4.12
N HIS A 155 -6.48 14.47 -4.28
CA HIS A 155 -6.92 14.98 -5.56
C HIS A 155 -7.58 16.37 -5.42
N PRO A 156 -7.19 17.38 -6.21
CA PRO A 156 -7.75 18.73 -6.08
C PRO A 156 -9.27 18.77 -6.22
N LYS A 157 -9.83 18.03 -7.20
CA LYS A 157 -11.29 17.97 -7.38
C LYS A 157 -11.99 17.32 -6.19
N ALA A 158 -11.35 16.38 -5.50
CA ALA A 158 -11.89 15.74 -4.30
C ALA A 158 -11.87 16.66 -3.06
N GLY A 159 -11.19 17.80 -3.18
CA GLY A 159 -11.00 18.72 -2.09
C GLY A 159 -10.21 18.15 -0.91
N ASN A 160 -9.60 16.96 -0.98
CA ASN A 160 -8.88 16.34 0.15
C ASN A 160 -7.39 16.69 0.19
N VAL A 161 -6.96 17.72 -0.55
CA VAL A 161 -5.59 18.24 -0.54
C VAL A 161 -5.31 19.07 0.72
N VAL A 162 -4.06 19.14 1.14
CA VAL A 162 -3.65 19.86 2.36
C VAL A 162 -4.18 21.29 2.37
N GLY A 163 -4.80 21.70 3.49
CA GLY A 163 -5.32 23.05 3.70
C GLY A 163 -6.83 23.23 3.44
N THR A 164 -7.52 22.20 2.96
CA THR A 164 -8.97 22.25 2.70
C THR A 164 -9.81 21.76 3.88
N PRO A 165 -11.14 22.02 3.89
CA PRO A 165 -12.05 21.46 4.87
C PRO A 165 -12.11 19.91 4.86
N ALA A 166 -11.96 19.27 3.69
CA ALA A 166 -11.98 17.81 3.62
C ALA A 166 -10.66 17.18 4.10
N TRP A 167 -9.52 17.84 3.92
CA TRP A 167 -8.24 17.41 4.53
C TRP A 167 -8.36 17.29 6.05
N ALA A 168 -9.02 18.24 6.71
CA ALA A 168 -9.21 18.21 8.16
C ALA A 168 -9.92 16.94 8.66
N LYS A 169 -10.72 16.27 7.80
CA LYS A 169 -11.44 15.03 8.12
C LYS A 169 -10.57 13.77 8.00
N VAL A 170 -9.50 13.81 7.19
CA VAL A 170 -8.67 12.63 6.87
C VAL A 170 -7.24 12.75 7.40
N LYS A 171 -6.79 13.94 7.79
CA LYS A 171 -5.41 14.21 8.21
C LYS A 171 -4.90 13.26 9.30
N ASP A 172 -5.71 12.96 10.31
CA ASP A 172 -5.27 12.15 11.45
C ASP A 172 -5.13 10.68 11.04
N ARG A 173 -6.00 10.21 10.15
CA ARG A 173 -5.91 8.88 9.54
C ARG A 173 -4.64 8.76 8.70
N TYR A 174 -4.37 9.74 7.83
CA TYR A 174 -3.18 9.74 6.98
C TYR A 174 -1.89 9.87 7.78
N TRP A 175 -1.89 10.68 8.84
CA TRP A 175 -0.75 10.80 9.75
C TRP A 175 -0.44 9.47 10.43
N GLN A 176 -1.45 8.80 10.99
CA GLN A 176 -1.26 7.49 11.62
C GLN A 176 -0.76 6.44 10.61
N THR A 177 -1.29 6.42 9.38
CA THR A 177 -0.81 5.53 8.31
C THR A 177 0.66 5.81 7.97
N TYR A 178 1.05 7.08 7.84
CA TYR A 178 2.44 7.47 7.61
C TYR A 178 3.36 6.99 8.75
N GLU A 179 2.98 7.24 10.01
CA GLU A 179 3.78 6.83 11.18
C GLU A 179 3.95 5.31 11.27
N ASN A 180 2.87 4.58 11.03
CA ASN A 180 2.84 3.12 11.13
C ASN A 180 3.63 2.44 10.01
N VAL A 181 3.44 2.88 8.77
CA VAL A 181 3.90 2.16 7.58
C VAL A 181 5.26 2.67 7.11
N CYS A 182 5.45 3.99 6.98
CA CYS A 182 6.63 4.53 6.30
C CYS A 182 7.91 4.27 7.11
N GLY A 183 7.88 4.43 8.44
CA GLY A 183 9.06 4.17 9.28
C GLY A 183 9.47 2.69 9.33
N TRP A 184 8.53 1.77 9.10
CA TRP A 184 8.82 0.36 8.91
C TRP A 184 9.40 0.11 7.53
N HIS A 185 8.73 0.58 6.48
CA HIS A 185 9.17 0.44 5.09
C HIS A 185 10.58 1.00 4.84
N GLU A 186 10.93 2.14 5.45
CA GLU A 186 12.29 2.72 5.43
C GLU A 186 13.39 1.71 5.84
N LYS A 187 13.05 0.69 6.63
CA LYS A 187 14.03 -0.30 7.14
C LYS A 187 14.19 -1.51 6.25
N ILE A 188 13.14 -1.88 5.54
CA ILE A 188 13.03 -3.17 4.86
C ILE A 188 12.79 -3.05 3.36
N GLY A 189 12.55 -1.85 2.82
CA GLY A 189 12.07 -1.67 1.45
C GLY A 189 13.00 -2.18 0.34
N PHE A 190 14.26 -2.47 0.66
CA PHE A 190 15.23 -3.07 -0.26
C PHE A 190 15.61 -4.51 0.10
N ASP A 191 14.98 -5.07 1.14
CA ASP A 191 15.26 -6.42 1.60
C ASP A 191 14.42 -7.43 0.83
N GLU A 192 14.95 -8.62 0.58
CA GLU A 192 14.16 -9.75 0.09
C GLU A 192 13.17 -10.19 1.19
N LEU A 193 11.91 -10.44 0.82
CA LEU A 193 10.93 -11.06 1.73
C LEU A 193 11.12 -12.58 1.70
N THR A 194 11.96 -13.06 2.59
CA THR A 194 12.43 -14.46 2.65
C THR A 194 11.43 -15.50 3.17
N ASP A 195 10.46 -15.09 4.00
CA ASP A 195 9.50 -16.02 4.62
C ASP A 195 8.17 -15.32 4.93
N HIS A 196 7.06 -16.04 4.76
CA HIS A 196 5.72 -15.68 5.26
C HIS A 196 5.09 -16.91 5.90
N ARG A 197 4.47 -16.74 7.07
CA ARG A 197 3.75 -17.82 7.73
C ARG A 197 2.57 -17.36 8.58
N PHE A 198 1.62 -18.27 8.73
CA PHE A 198 0.56 -18.17 9.73
C PHE A 198 1.05 -18.72 11.07
N LEU A 199 0.90 -17.95 12.14
CA LEU A 199 1.25 -18.35 13.50
C LEU A 199 0.05 -18.91 14.29
N SER A 200 -1.16 -18.51 13.92
CA SER A 200 -2.41 -18.97 14.54
C SER A 200 -3.21 -19.87 13.59
N ALA A 201 -3.97 -20.81 14.13
CA ALA A 201 -4.77 -21.75 13.36
C ALA A 201 -5.88 -21.07 12.53
N ASP A 202 -6.44 -19.97 13.04
CA ASP A 202 -7.41 -19.13 12.34
C ASP A 202 -6.79 -18.21 11.27
N ARG A 203 -5.45 -18.24 11.13
CA ARG A 203 -4.66 -17.47 10.16
C ARG A 203 -4.71 -15.95 10.37
N LEU A 204 -5.16 -15.49 11.54
CA LEU A 204 -5.23 -14.07 11.88
C LEU A 204 -3.95 -13.50 12.48
N VAL A 205 -3.01 -14.35 12.90
CA VAL A 205 -1.67 -13.93 13.31
C VAL A 205 -0.68 -14.43 12.28
N GLN A 206 0.12 -13.51 11.73
CA GLN A 206 1.02 -13.78 10.62
C GLN A 206 2.39 -13.17 10.87
N GLU A 207 3.43 -13.78 10.32
CA GLU A 207 4.79 -13.25 10.35
C GLU A 207 5.40 -13.20 8.97
N THR A 208 6.17 -12.14 8.69
CA THR A 208 7.08 -12.05 7.54
C THR A 208 8.49 -11.75 7.99
N ARG A 209 9.48 -12.28 7.25
CA ARG A 209 10.91 -12.11 7.53
C ARG A 209 11.62 -11.57 6.30
N PHE A 210 12.60 -10.71 6.55
CA PHE A 210 13.36 -9.99 5.54
C PHE A 210 14.85 -10.35 5.61
N SER A 211 15.54 -10.32 4.47
CA SER A 211 16.94 -10.78 4.36
C SER A 211 17.92 -10.02 5.25
N SER A 212 17.62 -8.77 5.62
CA SER A 212 18.46 -8.01 6.55
C SER A 212 18.41 -8.52 8.00
N GLY A 213 17.50 -9.44 8.33
CA GLY A 213 17.23 -9.93 9.69
C GLY A 213 16.11 -9.17 10.41
N TRP A 214 15.44 -8.22 9.74
CA TRP A 214 14.17 -7.66 10.20
C TRP A 214 13.04 -8.68 10.03
N SER A 215 12.07 -8.69 10.94
CA SER A 215 10.81 -9.39 10.77
C SER A 215 9.68 -8.67 11.47
N VAL A 216 8.44 -9.02 11.16
CA VAL A 216 7.26 -8.46 11.81
C VAL A 216 6.20 -9.53 12.04
N VAL A 217 5.62 -9.53 13.23
CA VAL A 217 4.41 -10.29 13.55
C VAL A 217 3.23 -9.33 13.57
N VAL A 218 2.17 -9.67 12.85
CA VAL A 218 0.94 -8.89 12.78
C VAL A 218 -0.22 -9.72 13.31
N ASN A 219 -1.03 -9.13 14.18
CA ASN A 219 -2.23 -9.72 14.74
C ASN A 219 -3.46 -8.98 14.20
N PHE A 220 -4.23 -9.61 13.32
CA PHE A 220 -5.47 -9.07 12.78
C PHE A 220 -6.71 -9.43 13.61
N SER A 221 -6.55 -10.25 14.65
CA SER A 221 -7.66 -10.68 15.50
C SER A 221 -8.07 -9.58 16.50
N LYS A 222 -9.20 -9.81 17.17
CA LYS A 222 -9.72 -8.93 18.24
C LYS A 222 -9.22 -9.32 19.64
N VAL A 223 -8.28 -10.28 19.73
CA VAL A 223 -7.73 -10.77 20.99
C VAL A 223 -6.21 -10.66 20.97
N ALA A 224 -5.60 -10.43 22.13
CA ALA A 224 -4.15 -10.36 22.23
C ALA A 224 -3.52 -11.74 21.90
N TRP A 225 -2.40 -11.74 21.19
CA TRP A 225 -1.65 -12.95 20.87
C TRP A 225 -0.38 -13.03 21.71
N GLN A 226 -0.18 -14.16 22.38
CA GLN A 226 1.05 -14.48 23.10
C GLN A 226 1.99 -15.23 22.17
N ASP A 227 3.07 -14.57 21.75
CA ASP A 227 4.07 -15.22 20.91
C ASP A 227 4.96 -16.15 21.76
N PRO A 228 5.27 -17.38 21.32
CA PRO A 228 6.16 -18.31 22.03
C PRO A 228 7.55 -17.74 22.36
N ARG A 229 7.98 -16.67 21.67
CA ARG A 229 9.23 -15.94 21.96
C ARG A 229 9.12 -14.99 23.17
N GLY A 230 7.99 -14.94 23.86
CA GLY A 230 7.82 -14.22 25.13
C GLY A 230 7.36 -12.77 25.02
N PHE A 231 6.65 -12.40 23.94
CA PHE A 231 6.05 -11.07 23.79
C PHE A 231 4.58 -11.14 23.37
N THR A 232 3.82 -10.11 23.73
CA THR A 232 2.43 -9.94 23.31
C THR A 232 2.33 -9.08 22.04
N VAL A 233 1.45 -9.48 21.11
CA VAL A 233 0.95 -8.63 20.03
C VAL A 233 -0.51 -8.29 20.32
N GLU A 234 -0.77 -7.01 20.59
CA GLU A 234 -2.11 -6.50 20.89
C GLU A 234 -3.11 -6.78 19.75
N PRO A 235 -4.43 -6.81 20.04
CA PRO A 235 -5.45 -6.89 19.01
C PRO A 235 -5.26 -5.83 17.93
N GLU A 236 -5.39 -6.22 16.66
CA GLU A 236 -5.18 -5.32 15.51
C GLU A 236 -3.85 -4.53 15.58
N GLY A 237 -2.82 -5.18 16.11
CA GLY A 237 -1.49 -4.62 16.33
C GLY A 237 -0.39 -5.37 15.60
N PHE A 238 0.84 -4.90 15.76
CA PHE A 238 2.03 -5.53 15.21
C PHE A 238 3.22 -5.41 16.15
N ARG A 239 4.21 -6.29 15.96
CA ARG A 239 5.50 -6.26 16.64
C ARG A 239 6.62 -6.49 15.65
N THR A 240 7.54 -5.54 15.55
CA THR A 240 8.76 -5.72 14.76
C THR A 240 9.84 -6.41 15.58
N LEU A 241 10.69 -7.17 14.91
CA LEU A 241 11.76 -7.94 15.50
C LEU A 241 13.05 -7.74 14.70
N ARG A 242 14.18 -7.86 15.40
CA ARG A 242 15.50 -7.95 14.79
C ARG A 242 16.14 -9.26 15.22
N ASN A 243 16.52 -10.09 14.26
CA ASN A 243 17.12 -11.41 14.48
C ASN A 243 16.29 -12.26 15.47
N GLY A 244 14.97 -12.25 15.29
CA GLY A 244 14.02 -13.01 16.12
C GLY A 244 13.73 -12.42 17.50
N ARG A 245 14.34 -11.29 17.88
CA ARG A 245 14.10 -10.62 19.16
C ARG A 245 13.21 -9.39 18.95
N SER A 246 12.15 -9.28 19.75
CA SER A 246 11.26 -8.12 19.75
C SER A 246 12.07 -6.85 20.00
N VAL A 247 11.94 -5.88 19.10
CA VAL A 247 12.48 -4.54 19.30
C VAL A 247 11.38 -3.59 19.77
N ARG A 248 11.78 -2.50 20.43
CA ARG A 248 10.82 -1.42 20.70
C ARG A 248 10.31 -0.87 19.36
N PRO A 249 9.02 -0.50 19.25
CA PRO A 249 8.49 0.09 18.03
C PRO A 249 9.35 1.26 17.60
N VAL A 250 9.77 1.27 16.34
CA VAL A 250 10.45 2.42 15.76
C VAL A 250 9.39 3.43 15.34
N GLY A 251 8.68 3.98 16.32
CA GLY A 251 8.00 5.25 16.15
C GLY A 251 9.06 6.32 16.33
N ARG A 252 9.35 7.11 15.29
CA ARG A 252 9.99 8.39 15.54
C ARG A 252 9.06 9.13 16.51
N ARG A 253 9.55 9.54 17.68
CA ARG A 253 8.83 10.48 18.55
C ARG A 253 8.80 11.85 17.83
N TRP A 254 7.97 12.01 16.82
CA TRP A 254 7.58 13.35 16.36
C TRP A 254 6.15 13.59 16.85
N PHE A 255 6.06 14.47 17.86
CA PHE A 255 4.84 15.02 18.46
C PHE A 255 3.72 14.04 18.85
N ARG A 256 3.75 13.58 20.11
CA ARG A 256 2.50 13.39 20.85
C ARG A 256 1.81 14.76 20.91
N PHE A 257 0.82 15.00 20.05
CA PHE A 257 -0.20 15.99 20.41
C PHE A 257 -0.96 15.43 21.62
N ARG A 258 -0.52 15.84 22.81
CA ARG A 258 -1.44 15.88 23.95
C ARG A 258 -2.54 16.83 23.52
N ASN A 259 -3.75 16.30 23.36
CA ASN A 259 -4.96 17.07 23.25
C ASN A 259 -5.08 17.94 24.53
N ARG A 260 -4.52 19.15 24.49
CA ARG A 260 -4.84 20.21 25.44
C ARG A 260 -5.74 21.16 24.67
N GLY A 261 -6.89 21.44 25.27
CA GLY A 261 -8.03 22.11 24.67
C GLY A 261 -7.68 23.35 23.86
N ALA A 262 -8.54 23.60 22.88
CA ALA A 262 -8.51 24.74 21.99
C ALA A 262 -8.20 26.07 22.71
N SER A 263 -7.33 26.86 22.10
CA SER A 263 -7.37 28.33 22.16
C SER A 263 -6.79 28.87 20.84
N PRO A 264 -7.42 29.86 20.19
CA PRO A 264 -7.07 30.27 18.84
C PRO A 264 -5.94 31.29 18.85
N GLY A 265 -4.98 31.11 17.93
CA GLY A 265 -4.01 32.15 17.55
C GLY A 265 -2.55 31.76 17.80
N ALA A 266 -1.88 31.26 16.76
CA ALA A 266 -0.44 31.43 16.58
C ALA A 266 -0.08 31.19 15.11
N ASN A 267 0.55 32.19 14.50
CA ASN A 267 0.98 32.23 13.11
C ASN A 267 2.03 31.16 12.79
N PHE A 268 1.91 30.52 11.61
CA PHE A 268 2.95 29.65 11.05
C PHE A 268 4.11 30.49 10.52
N ALA A 269 5.28 30.38 11.15
CA ALA A 269 6.53 30.87 10.58
C ALA A 269 7.16 29.76 9.73
N THR A 270 7.31 30.05 8.44
CA THR A 270 8.06 29.27 7.44
C THR A 270 9.54 29.21 7.82
N THR A 271 10.11 28.01 7.92
CA THR A 271 11.57 27.82 8.02
C THR A 271 12.10 27.37 6.65
N HIS A 272 12.91 28.23 6.04
CA HIS A 272 13.70 27.93 4.86
C HIS A 272 14.84 26.95 5.20
N PHE A 273 15.05 25.95 4.34
CA PHE A 273 16.32 25.22 4.29
C PHE A 273 17.27 25.94 3.31
N LYS A 274 18.41 26.39 3.84
CA LYS A 274 19.69 26.64 3.16
C LYS A 274 20.61 25.50 3.64
N GLU A 275 21.48 24.84 2.87
CA GLU A 275 22.00 24.90 1.50
C GLU A 275 22.00 23.46 0.93
#